data_AF-A0AAV8FJ65-F1
#
_entry.id   AF-A0AAV8FJ65-F1
#
_cell.length_a   1.000
_cell.length_b   1.000
_cell.length_c   1.000
_cell.angle_alpha   90.00
_cell.angle_beta   90.00
_cell.angle_gamma   90.00
#
_symmetry.space_group_name_H-M   'P 1'
#
loop_
_entity.id
_entity.type
_entity.pdbx_description
1 polymer ?
#
loop_
_entity_poly.entity_id
_entity_poly.type
_entity_poly.pdbx_seq_one_letter_code
_entity_poly.pdbx_strand_id
1 'polypeptide(L)'
;MNTPEFSKEGFKAFIIIIPFLSQVIINTVFAFSSFKISEINKLSTLNLRSRSPVFKAMLATDMEESRTGVIKIPDASPKVLESFVSYLYTAETTLDEDIARDLLILADKYQVDHLKEFCERYMTSNVTYDNAIVSYAFAHLHNAKLLQDAARSLIIENIDMGTLMEREDYKELSEQDPHLIVKLYEAYYTNLARTKDSNVEV
;
A
#
# COMPACT_ATOMS: atom_id res chain seq x y z
N MET A 1 -20.10 -14.24 36.59
CA MET A 1 -19.66 -13.75 35.27
C MET A 1 -18.18 -13.41 35.41
N ASN A 2 -17.30 -14.32 35.01
CA ASN A 2 -15.86 -14.11 35.10
C ASN A 2 -15.36 -13.68 33.72
N THR A 3 -14.98 -12.42 33.58
CA THR A 3 -14.12 -11.98 32.48
C THR A 3 -12.74 -12.62 32.69
N PRO A 4 -12.15 -13.30 31.69
CA PRO A 4 -10.81 -13.83 31.85
C PRO A 4 -9.82 -12.65 31.86
N GLU A 5 -9.19 -12.42 33.02
CA GLU A 5 -8.01 -11.57 33.14
C GLU A 5 -6.88 -12.19 32.31
N PHE A 6 -6.62 -11.62 31.14
CA PHE A 6 -5.42 -11.90 30.36
C PHE A 6 -4.20 -11.41 31.17
N SER A 7 -3.37 -12.35 31.64
CA SER A 7 -2.22 -12.03 32.48
C SER A 7 -1.14 -11.28 31.70
N LYS A 8 -0.47 -10.32 32.37
CA LYS A 8 0.64 -9.53 31.80
C LYS A 8 1.83 -10.39 31.33
N GLU A 9 1.95 -11.61 31.84
CA GLU A 9 2.94 -12.61 31.43
C GLU A 9 2.64 -13.17 30.02
N GLY A 10 1.36 -13.33 29.65
CA GLY A 10 0.96 -13.73 28.30
C GLY A 10 1.30 -12.69 27.24
N PHE A 11 1.27 -11.40 27.61
CA PHE A 11 1.66 -10.29 26.72
C PHE A 11 3.18 -10.26 26.48
N LYS A 12 3.98 -10.54 27.53
CA LYS A 12 5.45 -10.66 27.40
C LYS A 12 5.86 -11.86 26.54
N ALA A 13 5.19 -13.01 26.67
CA ALA A 13 5.44 -14.17 25.82
C ALA A 13 5.10 -13.89 24.33
N PHE A 14 4.03 -13.14 24.06
CA PHE A 14 3.66 -12.74 22.70
C PHE A 14 4.71 -11.81 22.06
N ILE A 15 5.26 -10.86 22.83
CA ILE A 15 6.33 -9.95 22.37
C ILE A 15 7.65 -10.69 22.08
N ILE A 16 8.00 -11.71 22.86
CA ILE A 16 9.25 -12.47 22.69
C ILE A 16 9.17 -13.47 21.52
N ILE A 17 7.97 -13.92 21.14
CA ILE A 17 7.77 -14.84 20.01
C ILE A 17 7.83 -14.12 18.66
N ILE A 18 7.48 -12.82 18.58
CA ILE A 18 7.54 -12.02 17.34
C ILE A 18 8.93 -12.05 16.67
N PRO A 19 10.07 -11.84 17.38
CA PRO A 19 11.40 -11.94 16.75
C PRO A 19 11.81 -13.39 16.41
N PHE A 20 11.37 -14.40 17.17
CA PHE A 20 11.67 -15.81 16.85
C PHE A 20 10.86 -16.33 15.65
N LEU A 21 9.63 -15.85 15.48
CA LEU A 21 8.83 -16.08 14.28
C LEU A 21 9.45 -15.37 13.08
N SER A 22 9.92 -14.13 13.24
CA SER A 22 10.64 -13.40 12.19
C SER A 22 11.86 -14.21 11.68
N GLN A 23 12.68 -14.78 12.58
CA GLN A 23 13.89 -15.51 12.18
C GLN A 23 13.62 -16.86 11.49
N VAL A 24 12.53 -17.56 11.84
CA VAL A 24 12.14 -18.83 11.18
C VAL A 24 11.42 -18.54 9.85
N ILE A 25 10.63 -17.47 9.77
CA ILE A 25 9.91 -17.07 8.55
C ILE A 25 10.89 -16.57 7.48
N ILE A 26 11.93 -15.83 7.87
CA ILE A 26 12.94 -15.32 6.93
C ILE A 26 13.82 -16.47 6.37
N ASN A 27 14.06 -17.55 7.11
CA ASN A 27 14.96 -18.61 6.62
C ASN A 27 14.31 -19.65 5.68
N THR A 28 12.97 -19.76 5.63
CA THR A 28 12.27 -20.80 4.84
C THR A 28 11.60 -20.24 3.57
N VAL A 29 11.69 -18.93 3.31
CA VAL A 29 10.92 -18.22 2.26
C VAL A 29 11.82 -17.70 1.13
N PHE A 30 12.83 -18.43 0.65
CA PHE A 30 13.62 -17.89 -0.47
C PHE A 30 13.96 -18.93 -1.55
N ALA A 31 13.11 -18.95 -2.58
CA ALA A 31 13.47 -19.21 -3.99
C ALA A 31 12.29 -19.05 -4.98
N PHE A 32 11.04 -18.90 -4.52
CA PHE A 32 9.87 -18.89 -5.42
C PHE A 32 8.86 -17.84 -4.95
N SER A 33 8.07 -17.30 -5.87
CA SER A 33 6.99 -16.31 -5.66
C SER A 33 5.80 -16.86 -4.85
N SER A 34 6.12 -17.60 -3.80
CA SER A 34 5.22 -18.33 -2.93
C SER A 34 5.89 -18.48 -1.57
N PHE A 35 5.12 -18.31 -0.49
CA PHE A 35 5.59 -18.65 0.85
C PHE A 35 4.77 -19.80 1.41
N LYS A 36 5.46 -20.70 2.11
CA LYS A 36 4.84 -21.86 2.75
C LYS A 36 4.58 -21.54 4.21
N ILE A 37 3.32 -21.60 4.62
CA ILE A 37 2.83 -21.48 5.99
C ILE A 37 3.24 -22.70 6.84
N SER A 38 3.66 -23.80 6.22
CA SER A 38 3.81 -25.12 6.86
C SER A 38 4.93 -25.27 7.90
N GLU A 39 5.63 -24.22 8.30
CA GLU A 39 6.53 -24.28 9.46
C GLU A 39 6.02 -23.50 10.68
N ILE A 40 4.84 -22.87 10.57
CA ILE A 40 4.39 -21.91 11.57
C ILE A 40 3.01 -22.34 12.04
N ASN A 41 2.95 -22.83 13.28
CA ASN A 41 1.76 -23.25 14.04
C ASN A 41 0.48 -22.45 13.76
N LYS A 42 -0.72 -23.00 14.09
CA LYS A 42 -2.06 -22.35 13.95
C LYS A 42 -2.12 -20.85 14.27
N LEU A 43 -1.26 -20.33 15.15
CA LEU A 43 -1.07 -18.91 15.44
C LEU A 43 -0.75 -18.03 14.20
N SER A 44 0.05 -18.53 13.26
CA SER A 44 0.46 -17.82 12.03
C SER A 44 -0.73 -17.56 11.11
N THR A 45 -1.55 -18.59 10.89
CA THR A 45 -2.76 -18.48 10.09
C THR A 45 -3.75 -17.53 10.73
N LEU A 46 -3.84 -17.50 12.07
CA LEU A 46 -4.73 -16.56 12.75
C LEU A 46 -4.31 -15.10 12.54
N ASN A 47 -3.01 -14.80 12.60
CA ASN A 47 -2.48 -13.46 12.34
C ASN A 47 -2.73 -12.99 10.90
N LEU A 48 -2.52 -13.87 9.91
CA LEU A 48 -2.79 -13.52 8.51
C LEU A 48 -4.29 -13.26 8.28
N ARG A 49 -5.15 -14.11 8.85
CA ARG A 49 -6.61 -13.99 8.73
C ARG A 49 -7.18 -12.78 9.48
N SER A 50 -6.52 -12.30 10.53
CA SER A 50 -6.94 -11.12 11.27
C SER A 50 -6.49 -9.81 10.59
N ARG A 51 -5.36 -9.83 9.89
CA ARG A 51 -4.76 -8.66 9.22
C ARG A 51 -5.18 -8.46 7.76
N SER A 52 -5.79 -9.47 7.14
CA SER A 52 -6.25 -9.41 5.75
C SER A 52 -7.56 -10.19 5.57
N PRO A 53 -8.65 -9.54 5.16
CA PRO A 53 -9.88 -10.22 4.73
C PRO A 53 -9.64 -11.21 3.58
N VAL A 54 -8.70 -10.90 2.68
CA VAL A 54 -8.35 -11.78 1.55
C VAL A 54 -7.67 -13.05 2.05
N PHE A 55 -6.70 -12.96 2.97
CA PHE A 55 -6.13 -14.16 3.59
C PHE A 55 -7.14 -14.90 4.46
N LYS A 56 -8.10 -14.20 5.08
CA LYS A 56 -9.22 -14.84 5.78
C LYS A 56 -10.04 -15.73 4.86
N ALA A 57 -10.29 -15.29 3.63
CA ALA A 57 -10.99 -16.05 2.61
C ALA A 57 -10.11 -17.18 2.06
N MET A 58 -8.86 -16.91 1.67
CA MET A 58 -7.92 -17.93 1.14
C MET A 58 -7.66 -19.08 2.13
N LEU A 59 -7.66 -18.77 3.43
CA LEU A 59 -7.43 -19.74 4.50
C LEU A 59 -8.73 -20.26 5.12
N ALA A 60 -9.88 -20.02 4.48
CA ALA A 60 -11.12 -20.70 4.83
C ALA A 60 -11.04 -22.18 4.43
N THR A 61 -11.77 -23.03 5.15
CA THR A 61 -11.85 -24.47 4.86
C THR A 61 -12.30 -24.71 3.42
N ASP A 62 -11.59 -25.59 2.72
CA ASP A 62 -11.78 -26.07 1.34
C ASP A 62 -11.01 -25.37 0.19
N MET A 63 -10.13 -24.41 0.48
CA MET A 63 -9.22 -23.83 -0.53
C MET A 63 -7.87 -24.58 -0.64
N GLU A 64 -7.17 -24.49 -1.79
CA GLU A 64 -5.86 -25.15 -2.00
C GLU A 64 -4.83 -24.68 -0.97
N GLU A 65 -4.85 -23.40 -0.65
CA GLU A 65 -4.00 -22.74 0.33
C GLU A 65 -4.25 -23.30 1.74
N SER A 66 -5.51 -23.59 2.09
CA SER A 66 -5.87 -24.23 3.36
C SER A 66 -5.39 -25.68 3.47
N ARG A 67 -5.32 -26.41 2.35
CA ARG A 67 -4.87 -27.81 2.28
C ARG A 67 -3.36 -27.95 2.22
N THR A 68 -2.71 -27.11 1.42
CA THR A 68 -1.26 -27.16 1.15
C THR A 68 -0.47 -26.33 2.14
N GLY A 69 -1.10 -25.33 2.77
CA GLY A 69 -0.43 -24.32 3.55
C GLY A 69 0.52 -23.48 2.71
N VAL A 70 0.33 -23.37 1.39
CA VAL A 70 1.19 -22.54 0.50
C VAL A 70 0.33 -21.41 -0.05
N ILE A 71 0.79 -20.16 0.09
CA ILE A 71 0.20 -19.00 -0.58
C ILE A 71 1.16 -18.54 -1.67
N LYS A 72 0.66 -18.47 -2.90
CA LYS A 72 1.41 -18.01 -4.07
C LYS A 72 1.09 -16.54 -4.32
N ILE A 73 2.13 -15.70 -4.40
CA ILE A 73 2.04 -14.28 -4.73
C ILE A 73 2.95 -14.04 -5.95
N PRO A 74 2.50 -14.43 -7.17
CA PRO A 74 3.32 -14.37 -8.38
C PRO A 74 3.71 -12.95 -8.77
N ASP A 75 2.90 -11.96 -8.38
CA ASP A 75 3.01 -10.57 -8.83
C ASP A 75 3.96 -9.73 -7.95
N ALA A 76 4.78 -10.36 -7.11
CA ALA A 76 5.68 -9.68 -6.17
C ALA A 76 7.14 -10.10 -6.38
N SER A 77 8.04 -9.12 -6.39
CA SER A 77 9.47 -9.40 -6.29
C SER A 77 9.80 -10.01 -4.91
N PRO A 78 10.89 -10.80 -4.78
CA PRO A 78 11.27 -11.40 -3.50
C PRO A 78 11.41 -10.36 -2.37
N LYS A 79 11.97 -9.19 -2.67
CA LYS A 79 12.18 -8.09 -1.72
C LYS A 79 10.86 -7.49 -1.22
N VAL A 80 9.91 -7.29 -2.12
CA VAL A 80 8.57 -6.77 -1.79
C VAL A 80 7.79 -7.82 -1.00
N LEU A 81 7.88 -9.08 -1.39
CA LEU A 81 7.23 -10.19 -0.69
C LEU A 81 7.76 -10.34 0.74
N GLU A 82 9.08 -10.23 0.93
CA GLU A 82 9.71 -10.23 2.24
C GLU A 82 9.20 -9.08 3.12
N SER A 83 9.15 -7.86 2.58
CA SER A 83 8.64 -6.68 3.29
C SER A 83 7.17 -6.84 3.68
N PHE A 84 6.35 -7.37 2.76
CA PHE A 84 4.94 -7.62 2.97
C PHE A 84 4.70 -8.66 4.07
N VAL A 85 5.40 -9.79 3.99
CA VAL A 85 5.31 -10.85 5.00
C VAL A 85 5.82 -10.34 6.34
N SER A 86 6.98 -9.67 6.38
CA SER A 86 7.52 -9.08 7.60
C SER A 86 6.49 -8.19 8.30
N TYR A 87 5.88 -7.25 7.57
CA TYR A 87 4.83 -6.39 8.09
C TYR A 87 3.63 -7.18 8.65
N LEU A 88 3.20 -8.23 7.96
CA LEU A 88 2.09 -9.07 8.41
C LEU A 88 2.37 -9.84 9.69
N TYR A 89 3.63 -9.94 10.14
CA TYR A 89 3.98 -10.55 11.42
C TYR A 89 4.36 -9.51 12.48
N THR A 90 5.16 -8.52 12.13
CA THR A 90 5.75 -7.54 13.06
C THR A 90 4.98 -6.22 13.15
N ALA A 91 4.14 -5.91 12.15
CA ALA A 91 3.58 -4.58 11.89
C ALA A 91 4.65 -3.50 11.62
N GLU A 92 5.86 -3.91 11.25
CA GLU A 92 6.99 -3.05 10.93
C GLU A 92 7.54 -3.39 9.54
N THR A 93 7.85 -2.38 8.74
CA THR A 93 8.56 -2.55 7.47
C THR A 93 9.34 -1.28 7.14
N THR A 94 10.47 -1.45 6.45
CA THR A 94 11.20 -0.33 5.86
C THR A 94 10.73 -0.12 4.43
N LEU A 95 10.59 1.14 4.02
CA LEU A 95 10.22 1.52 2.67
C LEU A 95 11.41 2.20 1.99
N ASP A 96 11.60 1.86 0.72
CA ASP A 96 12.33 2.67 -0.25
C ASP A 96 11.41 2.97 -1.44
N GLU A 97 11.88 3.77 -2.39
CA GLU A 97 11.06 4.20 -3.54
C GLU A 97 10.58 3.00 -4.38
N ASP A 98 11.43 1.99 -4.56
CA ASP A 98 11.13 0.79 -5.34
C ASP A 98 10.10 -0.10 -4.65
N ILE A 99 10.26 -0.34 -3.34
CA ILE A 99 9.35 -1.19 -2.56
C ILE A 99 8.00 -0.50 -2.35
N ALA A 100 7.97 0.81 -2.11
CA ALA A 100 6.76 1.48 -1.66
C ALA A 100 5.58 1.33 -2.64
N ARG A 101 5.84 1.42 -3.96
CA ARG A 101 4.81 1.23 -4.99
C ARG A 101 4.28 -0.19 -4.98
N ASP A 102 5.15 -1.18 -5.17
CA ASP A 102 4.76 -2.58 -5.26
C ASP A 102 4.11 -3.09 -3.96
N LEU A 103 4.60 -2.61 -2.81
CA LEU A 103 4.05 -2.95 -1.52
C LEU A 103 2.66 -2.34 -1.31
N LEU A 104 2.41 -1.13 -1.82
CA LEU A 104 1.07 -0.54 -1.82
C LEU A 104 0.10 -1.36 -2.68
N ILE A 105 0.54 -1.81 -3.86
CA ILE A 105 -0.26 -2.69 -4.74
C ILE A 105 -0.64 -3.97 -4.01
N LEU A 106 0.30 -4.62 -3.33
CA LEU A 106 0.01 -5.82 -2.53
C LEU A 106 -0.92 -5.50 -1.36
N ALA A 107 -0.67 -4.41 -0.63
CA ALA A 107 -1.50 -4.01 0.50
C ALA A 107 -2.95 -3.77 0.06
N ASP A 108 -3.17 -3.13 -1.09
CA ASP A 108 -4.48 -2.91 -1.68
C ASP A 108 -5.13 -4.25 -2.12
N LYS A 109 -4.39 -5.07 -2.86
CA LYS A 109 -4.83 -6.39 -3.33
C LYS A 109 -5.26 -7.32 -2.19
N TYR A 110 -4.53 -7.32 -1.09
CA TYR A 110 -4.80 -8.17 0.08
C TYR A 110 -5.58 -7.44 1.17
N GLN A 111 -6.04 -6.20 0.94
CA GLN A 111 -6.85 -5.42 1.88
C GLN A 111 -6.18 -5.28 3.26
N VAL A 112 -4.91 -4.89 3.27
CA VAL A 112 -4.11 -4.58 4.46
C VAL A 112 -4.04 -3.05 4.61
N ASP A 113 -5.16 -2.45 5.04
CA ASP A 113 -5.38 -1.00 4.98
C ASP A 113 -4.29 -0.17 5.68
N HIS A 114 -3.83 -0.61 6.86
CA HIS A 114 -2.76 0.08 7.59
C HIS A 114 -1.42 0.09 6.85
N LEU A 115 -1.11 -0.97 6.09
CA LEU A 115 0.10 -1.01 5.28
C LEU A 115 -0.05 -0.09 4.07
N LYS A 116 -1.23 -0.11 3.44
CA LYS A 116 -1.55 0.76 2.32
C LYS A 116 -1.39 2.23 2.71
N GLU A 117 -1.98 2.64 3.83
CA GLU A 117 -1.86 4.01 4.36
C GLU A 117 -0.40 4.37 4.67
N PHE A 118 0.37 3.43 5.23
CA PHE A 118 1.78 3.65 5.52
C PHE A 118 2.61 3.90 4.23
N CYS A 119 2.43 3.06 3.21
CA CYS A 119 3.06 3.25 1.91
C CYS A 119 2.62 4.55 1.24
N GLU A 120 1.32 4.86 1.30
CA GLU A 120 0.74 6.07 0.74
C GLU A 120 1.34 7.33 1.36
N ARG A 121 1.49 7.38 2.69
CA ARG A 121 2.11 8.51 3.39
C ARG A 121 3.58 8.69 3.00
N TYR A 122 4.32 7.59 2.87
CA TYR A 122 5.71 7.62 2.43
C TYR A 122 5.82 8.17 1.00
N MET A 123 5.01 7.67 0.08
CA MET A 123 4.98 8.17 -1.30
C MET A 123 4.58 9.63 -1.38
N THR A 124 3.61 10.06 -0.56
CA THR A 124 3.15 11.45 -0.47
C THR A 124 4.30 12.39 -0.07
N SER A 125 5.14 11.98 0.90
CA SER A 125 6.29 12.78 1.33
C SER A 125 7.43 12.86 0.30
N ASN A 126 7.43 11.96 -0.70
CA ASN A 126 8.44 11.90 -1.75
C ASN A 126 7.90 12.33 -3.12
N VAL A 127 6.68 12.91 -3.15
CA VAL A 127 6.13 13.43 -4.41
C VAL A 127 6.93 14.66 -4.84
N THR A 128 7.38 14.66 -6.07
CA THR A 128 8.14 15.73 -6.69
C THR A 128 7.47 16.12 -8.00
N TYR A 129 7.91 17.25 -8.55
CA TYR A 129 7.38 17.73 -9.83
C TYR A 129 7.54 16.71 -10.96
N ASP A 130 8.68 16.04 -10.99
CA ASP A 130 9.02 15.09 -12.04
C ASP A 130 8.14 13.83 -11.96
N ASN A 131 7.76 13.40 -10.76
CA ASN A 131 6.97 12.18 -10.57
C ASN A 131 5.47 12.43 -10.31
N ALA A 132 5.01 13.68 -10.32
CA ALA A 132 3.66 14.03 -9.86
C ALA A 132 2.55 13.42 -10.72
N ILE A 133 2.68 13.42 -12.05
CA ILE A 133 1.64 12.89 -12.96
C ILE A 133 1.51 11.38 -12.79
N VAL A 134 2.65 10.69 -12.81
CA VAL A 134 2.71 9.24 -12.58
C VAL A 134 2.15 8.89 -11.20
N SER A 135 2.50 9.65 -10.17
CA SER A 135 1.98 9.46 -8.81
C SER A 135 0.47 9.73 -8.72
N TYR A 136 -0.04 10.73 -9.44
CA TYR A 136 -1.47 11.04 -9.51
C TYR A 136 -2.26 9.90 -10.17
N ALA A 137 -1.77 9.37 -11.29
CA ALA A 137 -2.35 8.23 -11.99
C ALA A 137 -2.34 6.97 -11.13
N PHE A 138 -1.19 6.64 -10.55
CA PHE A 138 -1.02 5.50 -9.64
C PHE A 138 -1.95 5.60 -8.44
N ALA A 139 -2.04 6.78 -7.83
CA ALA A 139 -2.89 7.01 -6.68
C ALA A 139 -4.38 6.88 -7.03
N HIS A 140 -4.79 7.28 -8.23
CA HIS A 140 -6.16 7.07 -8.69
C HIS A 140 -6.49 5.59 -8.82
N LEU A 141 -5.61 4.82 -9.47
CA LEU A 141 -5.79 3.39 -9.71
C LEU A 141 -5.91 2.58 -8.41
N HIS A 142 -5.10 2.93 -7.41
CA HIS A 142 -5.06 2.24 -6.12
C HIS A 142 -5.88 2.92 -5.02
N ASN A 143 -6.73 3.90 -5.36
CA ASN A 143 -7.56 4.63 -4.40
C ASN A 143 -6.75 5.17 -3.19
N ALA A 144 -5.57 5.73 -3.46
CA ALA A 144 -4.65 6.33 -2.48
C ALA A 144 -4.88 7.85 -2.44
N LYS A 145 -5.91 8.28 -1.71
CA LYS A 145 -6.43 9.64 -1.75
C LYS A 145 -5.45 10.73 -1.30
N LEU A 146 -4.68 10.51 -0.24
CA LEU A 146 -3.68 11.46 0.25
C LEU A 146 -2.59 11.71 -0.80
N LEU A 147 -2.09 10.63 -1.43
CA LEU A 147 -1.12 10.76 -2.51
C LEU A 147 -1.74 11.45 -3.73
N GLN A 148 -2.96 11.09 -4.08
CA GLN A 148 -3.68 11.68 -5.20
C GLN A 148 -3.88 13.20 -5.00
N ASP A 149 -4.32 13.60 -3.81
CA ASP A 149 -4.56 14.99 -3.47
C ASP A 149 -3.25 15.80 -3.45
N ALA A 150 -2.18 15.25 -2.88
CA ALA A 150 -0.86 15.91 -2.85
C ALA A 150 -0.25 16.05 -4.25
N ALA A 151 -0.27 15.00 -5.06
CA ALA A 151 0.21 15.02 -6.43
C ALA A 151 -0.58 16.04 -7.27
N ARG A 152 -1.91 16.04 -7.14
CA ARG A 152 -2.78 17.00 -7.83
C ARG A 152 -2.47 18.44 -7.43
N SER A 153 -2.35 18.73 -6.14
CA SER A 153 -2.00 20.08 -5.67
C SER A 153 -0.64 20.52 -6.22
N LEU A 154 0.36 19.64 -6.20
CA LEU A 154 1.69 19.94 -6.72
C LEU A 154 1.67 20.27 -8.22
N ILE A 155 0.87 19.53 -9.01
CA ILE A 155 0.65 19.80 -10.45
C ILE A 155 -0.03 21.15 -10.66
N ILE A 156 -1.07 21.47 -9.88
CA ILE A 156 -1.83 22.71 -10.04
C ILE A 156 -1.04 23.95 -9.59
N GLU A 157 -0.23 23.84 -8.54
CA GLU A 157 0.50 24.96 -7.94
C GLU A 157 1.74 25.39 -8.74
N ASN A 158 2.36 24.47 -9.49
CA ASN A 158 3.66 24.73 -10.12
C ASN A 158 3.62 24.90 -11.65
N ILE A 159 2.46 24.74 -12.32
CA ILE A 159 2.45 24.60 -13.78
C ILE A 159 1.62 25.65 -14.51
N ASP A 160 2.25 26.26 -15.53
CA ASP A 160 1.53 26.68 -16.72
C ASP A 160 1.05 25.44 -17.49
N MET A 161 -0.26 25.18 -17.49
CA MET A 161 -0.89 24.04 -18.16
C MET A 161 -0.40 23.81 -19.60
N GLY A 162 0.04 24.84 -20.31
CA GLY A 162 0.69 24.68 -21.62
C GLY A 162 1.92 23.79 -21.59
N THR A 163 2.81 23.97 -20.61
CA THR A 163 4.02 23.15 -20.43
C THR A 163 3.73 21.73 -19.95
N LEU A 164 2.65 21.53 -19.17
CA LEU A 164 2.22 20.20 -18.72
C LEU A 164 1.87 19.31 -19.92
N MET A 165 1.14 19.88 -20.88
CA MET A 165 0.64 19.17 -22.06
C MET A 165 1.74 18.66 -22.99
N GLU A 166 2.95 19.24 -22.91
CA GLU A 166 4.07 18.79 -23.72
C GLU A 166 4.78 17.55 -23.14
N ARG A 167 4.64 17.30 -21.83
CA ARG A 167 5.32 16.18 -21.16
C ARG A 167 4.80 14.83 -21.66
N GLU A 168 5.69 13.86 -21.75
CA GLU A 168 5.37 12.51 -22.22
C GLU A 168 4.43 11.79 -21.25
N ASP A 169 4.68 11.88 -19.94
CA ASP A 169 3.85 11.26 -18.90
C ASP A 169 2.42 11.83 -18.85
N TYR A 170 2.23 13.10 -19.21
CA TYR A 170 0.90 13.67 -19.42
C TYR A 170 0.19 13.06 -20.63
N LYS A 171 0.90 12.95 -21.76
CA LYS A 171 0.34 12.39 -23.00
C LYS A 171 -0.05 10.92 -22.81
N GLU A 172 0.83 10.14 -22.19
CA GLU A 172 0.55 8.74 -21.83
C GLU A 172 -0.70 8.64 -20.94
N LEU A 173 -0.81 9.49 -19.91
CA LEU A 173 -1.99 9.50 -19.06
C LEU A 173 -3.26 9.88 -19.83
N SER A 174 -3.16 10.83 -20.76
CA SER A 174 -4.29 11.25 -21.58
C SER A 174 -4.80 10.14 -22.51
N GLU A 175 -3.93 9.24 -22.93
CA GLU A 175 -4.30 8.07 -23.73
C GLU A 175 -4.88 6.94 -22.87
N GLN A 176 -4.30 6.71 -21.69
CA GLN A 176 -4.71 5.65 -20.77
C GLN A 176 -6.02 5.94 -20.04
N ASP A 177 -6.17 7.15 -19.51
CA ASP A 177 -7.36 7.59 -18.77
C ASP A 177 -7.67 9.08 -19.02
N PRO A 178 -8.38 9.39 -20.14
CA PRO A 178 -8.82 10.75 -20.43
C PRO A 178 -9.69 11.36 -19.34
N HIS A 179 -10.44 10.54 -18.60
CA HIS A 179 -11.35 11.04 -17.56
C HIS A 179 -10.58 11.58 -16.35
N LEU A 180 -9.42 10.99 -16.04
CA LEU A 180 -8.54 11.49 -15.00
C LEU A 180 -7.93 12.85 -15.37
N ILE A 181 -7.63 13.08 -16.65
CA ILE A 181 -7.20 14.39 -17.15
C ILE A 181 -8.31 15.44 -16.99
N VAL A 182 -9.56 15.10 -17.31
CA VAL A 182 -10.71 16.00 -17.11
C VAL A 182 -10.82 16.41 -15.64
N LYS A 183 -10.71 15.47 -14.70
CA LYS A 183 -10.72 15.75 -13.26
C LYS A 183 -9.60 16.69 -12.83
N LEU A 184 -8.41 16.55 -13.43
CA LEU A 184 -7.29 17.44 -13.17
C LEU A 184 -7.59 18.87 -13.65
N TYR A 185 -8.16 19.04 -14.85
CA TYR A 185 -8.59 20.34 -15.36
C TYR A 185 -9.70 20.97 -14.52
N GLU A 186 -10.70 20.20 -14.12
CA GLU A 186 -11.77 20.68 -13.23
C GLU A 186 -11.20 21.22 -11.92
N ALA A 187 -10.25 20.50 -11.32
CA ALA A 187 -9.56 20.94 -10.12
C ALA A 187 -8.73 22.21 -10.34
N TYR A 188 -8.05 22.33 -11.49
CA TYR A 188 -7.28 23.51 -11.86
C TYR A 188 -8.15 24.76 -11.99
N TYR A 189 -9.26 24.70 -12.74
CA TYR A 189 -10.18 25.83 -12.89
C TYR A 189 -10.87 26.21 -11.58
N THR A 190 -11.20 25.21 -10.74
CA THR A 190 -11.74 25.46 -9.40
C THR A 190 -10.73 26.22 -8.53
N ASN A 191 -9.44 25.89 -8.62
CA ASN A 191 -8.38 26.59 -7.90
C ASN A 191 -8.22 28.05 -8.40
N LEU A 192 -8.26 28.27 -9.72
CA LEU A 192 -8.21 29.61 -10.32
C LEU A 192 -9.38 30.52 -9.91
N ALA A 193 -10.59 29.97 -9.77
CA ALA A 193 -11.75 30.74 -9.29
C ALA A 193 -11.51 31.21 -7.85
N ARG A 194 -11.05 30.30 -6.98
CA ARG A 194 -10.76 30.59 -5.57
C ARG A 194 -9.68 31.65 -5.38
N THR A 195 -8.60 31.63 -6.18
CA THR A 195 -7.52 32.63 -6.07
C THR A 195 -7.95 34.01 -6.55
N LYS A 196 -8.86 34.11 -7.52
CA LYS A 196 -9.43 35.40 -7.97
C LYS A 196 -10.34 36.01 -6.90
N ASP A 197 -11.21 35.23 -6.28
CA ASP A 197 -12.09 35.72 -5.21
C ASP A 197 -11.30 36.20 -3.98
N SER A 198 -10.17 35.56 -3.68
CA SER A 198 -9.27 35.94 -2.56
C SER A 198 -8.55 37.28 -2.78
N ASN A 199 -8.43 37.74 -4.03
CA ASN A 199 -7.71 38.96 -4.40
C ASN A 199 -8.62 40.18 -4.60
N VAL A 200 -9.94 40.04 -4.40
CA VAL A 200 -10.93 41.11 -4.55
C VAL A 200 -11.33 41.73 -3.19
N GLU A 201 -10.91 41.14 -2.07
CA GLU A 201 -11.19 41.62 -0.71
C GLU A 201 -10.03 42.44 -0.06
N VAL A 202 -9.05 42.92 -0.82
CA VAL A 202 -7.95 43.77 -0.32
C VAL A 202 -7.94 45.15 -0.97
#